data_AF-A0A078JIJ6-F1
#
_entry.id   AF-A0A078JIJ6-F1
#
_cell.length_a   1.000
_cell.length_b   1.000
_cell.length_c   1.000
_cell.angle_alpha   90.00
_cell.angle_beta   90.00
_cell.angle_gamma   90.00
#
_symmetry.space_group_name_H-M   'P 1'
#
loop_
_entity.id
_entity.type
_entity.pdbx_description
1 polymer ?
#
loop_
_entity_poly.entity_id
_entity_poly.type
_entity_poly.pdbx_seq_one_letter_code
_entity_poly.pdbx_strand_id
1 'polypeptide(L)' 'MCKAGDLESAFELCKEIFTKRLLVDGDIMQEVVDELVKGSKREEAEEIVELAEKNEYLQFKLRFSSEE' A
#
# COMPACT_ATOMS: atom_id res chain seq x y z
N MET A 1 12.26 -7.28 5.12
CA MET A 1 13.15 -7.01 3.96
C MET A 1 12.51 -7.62 2.73
N CYS A 2 11.54 -6.91 2.17
CA CYS A 2 10.96 -7.27 0.88
C CYS A 2 12.04 -6.98 -0.18
N LYS A 3 12.62 -8.04 -0.78
CA LYS A 3 13.59 -7.86 -1.89
C LYS A 3 12.82 -7.29 -3.09
N ALA A 4 13.50 -6.72 -4.09
CA ALA A 4 12.85 -6.06 -5.24
C ALA A 4 11.77 -6.90 -5.98
N GLY A 5 11.72 -8.22 -5.82
CA GLY A 5 10.62 -9.09 -6.31
C GLY A 5 9.40 -9.22 -5.38
N ASP A 6 9.52 -8.89 -4.09
CA ASP A 6 8.42 -8.83 -3.13
C ASP A 6 7.53 -7.59 -3.34
N LEU A 7 8.07 -6.47 -3.83
CA LEU A 7 7.31 -5.22 -3.91
C LEU A 7 6.17 -5.26 -4.93
N GLU A 8 6.39 -5.89 -6.08
CA GLU A 8 5.34 -6.07 -7.09
C GLU A 8 4.26 -7.05 -6.59
N SER A 9 4.67 -8.14 -5.92
CA SER A 9 3.73 -9.07 -5.29
C SER A 9 2.94 -8.43 -4.14
N ALA A 10 3.59 -7.58 -3.33
CA ALA A 10 2.94 -6.82 -2.26
C ALA A 10 1.91 -5.83 -2.82
N PHE A 11 2.25 -5.15 -3.91
CA PHE A 11 1.32 -4.27 -4.61
C PHE A 11 0.10 -5.02 -5.15
N GLU A 12 0.28 -6.17 -5.81
CA GLU A 12 -0.86 -6.98 -6.26
C GLU A 12 -1.72 -7.48 -5.10
N LEU A 13 -1.09 -7.91 -3.99
CA LEU A 13 -1.79 -8.29 -2.76
C LEU A 13 -2.62 -7.15 -2.19
N CYS A 14 -2.10 -5.91 -2.17
CA CYS A 14 -2.85 -4.74 -1.72
C CYS A 14 -4.12 -4.54 -2.56
N LYS A 15 -4.02 -4.65 -3.89
CA LYS A 15 -5.19 -4.56 -4.79
C LYS A 15 -6.22 -5.66 -4.53
N GLU A 16 -5.77 -6.88 -4.28
CA GLU A 16 -6.68 -7.97 -3.89
C GLU A 16 -7.39 -7.70 -2.56
N ILE A 17 -6.67 -7.16 -1.56
CA ILE A 17 -7.24 -6.78 -0.26
C ILE A 17 -8.35 -5.75 -0.45
N PHE A 18 -8.12 -4.70 -1.25
CA PHE A 18 -9.12 -3.68 -1.55
C PHE A 18 -10.31 -4.24 -2.34
N THR A 19 -10.05 -5.13 -3.31
CA THR A 19 -11.10 -5.73 -4.15
C THR A 19 -11.98 -6.69 -3.36
N LYS A 20 -11.37 -7.53 -2.53
CA LYS A 20 -12.04 -8.55 -1.70
C LYS A 20 -12.52 -8.00 -0.35
N ARG A 21 -12.22 -6.73 -0.04
CA ARG A 21 -12.52 -6.05 1.23
C ARG A 21 -12.01 -6.84 2.44
N LEU A 22 -10.78 -7.32 2.35
CA LEU A 22 -10.14 -8.07 3.42
C LEU A 22 -9.69 -7.10 4.52
N LEU A 23 -9.95 -7.47 5.78
CA LEU A 23 -9.38 -6.79 6.93
C LEU A 23 -7.88 -7.10 6.98
N VAL A 24 -7.07 -6.08 6.75
CA VAL A 24 -5.63 -6.10 7.01
C VAL A 24 -5.30 -4.99 8.00
N ASP A 25 -4.19 -5.12 8.72
CA ASP A 25 -3.76 -4.07 9.62
C ASP A 25 -3.28 -2.84 8.83
N GLY A 26 -3.66 -1.64 9.31
CA GLY A 26 -3.29 -0.39 8.66
C GLY A 26 -1.78 -0.14 8.66
N ASP A 27 -1.07 -0.61 9.70
CA ASP A 27 0.39 -0.48 9.78
C ASP A 27 1.08 -1.36 8.73
N ILE A 28 0.51 -2.53 8.39
CA ILE A 28 1.03 -3.40 7.32
C ILE A 28 0.85 -2.74 5.96
N MET A 29 -0.32 -2.14 5.70
CA MET A 29 -0.56 -1.39 4.46
C MET A 29 0.36 -0.17 4.34
N GLN A 30 0.61 0.53 5.45
CA GLN A 30 1.52 1.66 5.50
C GLN A 30 2.96 1.23 5.20
N GLU A 31 3.42 0.10 5.75
CA GLU A 31 4.75 -0.44 5.46
C GLU A 31 4.94 -0.77 3.98
N VAL A 32 3.91 -1.30 3.30
CA VAL A 32 3.98 -1.53 1.84
C VAL A 32 4.12 -0.21 1.06
N VAL A 33 3.36 0.83 1.44
CA VAL A 33 3.48 2.17 0.83
C VAL A 33 4.89 2.74 1.03
N ASP A 34 5.43 2.67 2.24
CA ASP A 34 6.77 3.15 2.56
C ASP A 34 7.87 2.40 1.79
N GLU A 35 7.78 1.07 1.69
CA GLU A 35 8.76 0.27 0.95
C GLU A 35 8.66 0.47 -0.58
N LEU A 36 7.46 0.73 -1.12
CA LEU A 36 7.28 1.12 -2.53
C LEU A 36 7.93 2.48 -2.81
N VAL A 37 7.76 3.47 -1.92
CA VAL A 37 8.41 4.78 -2.04
C VAL A 37 9.94 4.63 -2.01
N LYS A 38 10.49 3.88 -1.04
CA LYS A 38 11.94 3.59 -0.97
C LYS A 38 12.44 2.83 -2.20
N GLY A 39 11.60 1.98 -2.78
CA GLY A 39 11.87 1.25 -4.01
C GLY A 39 11.80 2.07 -5.30
N SER A 40 11.62 3.40 -5.22
CA SER A 40 11.36 4.29 -6.37
C SER A 40 10.09 3.93 -7.17
N LYS A 41 9.16 3.18 -6.57
CA LYS A 41 7.86 2.76 -7.12
C LYS A 41 6.75 3.69 -6.62
N ARG A 42 6.93 5.00 -6.81
CA ARG A 42 6.04 6.03 -6.24
C ARG A 42 4.63 6.00 -6.82
N GLU A 43 4.50 5.72 -8.13
CA GLU A 43 3.19 5.59 -8.78
C GLU A 43 2.36 4.45 -8.17
N GLU A 44 2.99 3.29 -7.93
CA GLU A 44 2.34 2.16 -7.26
C GLU A 44 1.91 2.49 -5.83
N ALA A 45 2.73 3.23 -5.09
CA ALA A 45 2.37 3.72 -3.76
C ALA A 45 1.16 4.67 -3.79
N GLU A 46 1.10 5.57 -4.79
CA GLU A 46 0.00 6.52 -4.95
C GLU A 46 -1.32 5.81 -5.28
N GLU A 47 -1.29 4.80 -6.15
CA GLU A 47 -2.47 3.98 -6.46
C GLU A 47 -3.02 3.28 -5.21
N ILE A 48 -2.17 2.75 -4.33
CA ILE A 48 -2.61 2.14 -3.06
C ILE A 48 -3.32 3.16 -2.16
N VAL A 49 -2.76 4.38 -2.02
CA VAL A 49 -3.36 5.43 -1.18
C VAL A 49 -4.71 5.86 -1.73
N GLU A 50 -4.83 6.07 -3.05
CA GLU A 50 -6.11 6.39 -3.68
C GLU A 50 -7.15 5.27 -3.51
N LEU A 51 -6.73 4.00 -3.62
CA LEU A 51 -7.61 2.85 -3.41
C LEU A 51 -8.10 2.77 -1.98
N ALA A 52 -7.27 3.12 -1.00
CA ALA A 52 -7.66 3.20 0.41
C ALA A 52 -8.66 4.33 0.66
N GLU A 53 -8.43 5.53 0.10
CA GLU A 53 -9.35 6.67 0.25
C GLU A 53 -10.71 6.42 -0.40
N LYS A 54 -10.74 5.75 -1.55
CA LYS A 54 -11.99 5.38 -2.25
C LYS A 54 -12.72 4.21 -1.59
N ASN A 55 -12.06 3.40 -0.77
CA ASN A 55 -12.69 2.28 -0.07
C ASN A 55 -13.24 2.71 1.28
N GLU A 56 -14.53 3.09 1.31
CA GLU A 56 -15.25 3.39 2.55
C GLU A 56 -15.26 2.24 3.58
N TYR A 57 -15.03 1.00 3.12
CA TYR A 57 -14.98 -0.22 3.95
C TYR A 57 -13.65 -0.41 4.67
N LEU A 58 -12.57 0.09 4.08
CA LEU A 58 -11.21 -0.08 4.55
C LEU A 58 -10.67 1.32 4.78
N GLN A 59 -11.14 1.99 5.83
CA GLN A 59 -10.75 3.34 6.20
C GLN A 59 -9.32 3.38 6.75
N PHE A 60 -8.36 2.93 5.96
CA PHE A 60 -6.95 3.09 6.28
C PHE A 60 -6.59 4.56 6.10
N LYS A 61 -6.07 5.19 7.16
CA LYS A 61 -5.39 6.48 7.04
C LYS A 61 -3.95 6.24 6.59
N LEU A 62 -3.79 5.84 5.34
CA LEU A 62 -2.47 5.75 4.72
C LEU A 62 -1.93 7.16 4.49
N ARG A 63 -0.65 7.35 4.77
CA ARG A 63 0.05 8.61 4.53
C ARG A 63 1.21 8.35 3.58
N PHE A 64 1.44 9.28 2.67
CA PHE A 64 2.78 9.39 2.10
C PHE A 64 3.70 9.88 3.21
N SER A 65 4.50 8.96 3.77
CA SER A 65 5.68 9.37 4.51
C SER A 65 6.64 9.96 3.47
N SER A 66 6.45 11.24 3.17
CA SER A 66 7.49 12.03 2.53
C SER A 66 8.58 12.16 3.58
N GLU A 67 9.70 11.52 3.30
CA GLU A 67 10.93 11.50 4.09
C GLU A 67 11.16 12.80 4.90
N GLU A 68 11.53 12.63 6.18
CA GLU A 68 12.50 13.53 6.83
C GLU A 68 13.91 12.98 6.58
#